data_AF-A0A699J600-F1
#
_entry.id   AF-A0A699J600-F1
#
_cell.length_a   1.000
_cell.length_b   1.000
_cell.length_c   1.000
_cell.angle_alpha   90.00
_cell.angle_beta   90.00
_cell.angle_gamma   90.00
#
_symmetry.space_group_name_H-M   'P 1'
#
loop_
_entity.id
_entity.type
_entity.pdbx_description
1 polymer ?
#
loop_
_entity_poly.entity_id
_entity_poly.type
_entity_poly.pdbx_seq_one_letter_code
_entity_poly.pdbx_strand_id
1 'polypeptide(L)'
;MEMLIKEMMELAKCVIYLATYWIVRSSLTSASQVTDLIAVKQEQVHVLFFTFSSFSWGLSSLALRLSRLRSCLRMQVDVSQEKIDQILYKKIMELLKVHTKIDNQELFHLFLSFDDDFPLKDSSSESKVGISRLKHKVVMLLISKPDLSPIDQTLLLLHQTHEHPHHKNIEQDYEIVWVPVSSSETWILDEHINFAYLSNTLPWLAIRQPWLLNSAVVRMIKDEW
;
A
#
# COMPACT_ATOMS: atom_id res chain seq x y z
N MET A 1 -13.36 -21.84 6.38
CA MET A 1 -12.66 -20.59 5.97
C MET A 1 -12.20 -20.67 4.52
N GLU A 2 -11.49 -21.73 4.11
CA GLU A 2 -11.03 -21.94 2.72
C GLU A 2 -12.15 -21.99 1.67
N MET A 3 -13.28 -22.64 1.99
CA MET A 3 -14.45 -22.72 1.09
C MET A 3 -15.03 -21.34 0.76
N LEU A 4 -15.13 -20.46 1.76
CA LEU A 4 -15.61 -19.08 1.62
C LEU A 4 -14.65 -18.23 0.76
N ILE A 5 -13.34 -18.43 0.93
CA ILE A 5 -12.31 -17.72 0.14
C ILE A 5 -12.41 -18.14 -1.33
N LYS A 6 -12.58 -19.44 -1.59
CA LYS A 6 -12.73 -19.96 -2.95
C LYS A 6 -13.98 -19.42 -3.65
N GLU A 7 -15.11 -19.38 -2.96
CA GLU A 7 -16.35 -18.79 -3.49
C GLU A 7 -16.19 -17.29 -3.80
N MET A 8 -15.54 -16.53 -2.92
CA MET A 8 -15.25 -15.11 -3.16
C MET A 8 -14.32 -14.89 -4.36
N MET A 9 -13.30 -15.73 -4.52
CA MET A 9 -12.40 -15.67 -5.67
C MET A 9 -13.13 -15.97 -6.98
N GLU A 10 -13.98 -16.98 -7.02
CA GLU A 10 -14.77 -17.31 -8.22
C GLU A 10 -15.76 -16.19 -8.56
N LEU A 11 -16.43 -15.63 -7.56
CA LEU A 11 -17.35 -14.52 -7.76
C LEU A 11 -16.60 -13.26 -8.25
N ALA A 12 -15.39 -12.99 -7.75
CA ALA A 12 -14.55 -11.90 -8.24
C ALA A 12 -14.12 -12.10 -9.69
N LYS A 13 -13.68 -13.31 -10.08
CA LYS A 13 -13.35 -13.63 -11.48
C LYS A 13 -14.54 -13.39 -12.40
N CYS A 14 -15.74 -13.84 -12.01
CA CYS A 14 -16.95 -13.59 -12.79
C CYS A 14 -17.22 -12.10 -12.99
N VAL A 15 -17.13 -11.28 -11.94
CA VAL A 15 -17.34 -9.83 -12.06
C VAL A 15 -16.25 -9.16 -12.90
N ILE A 16 -14.99 -9.61 -12.80
CA ILE A 16 -13.89 -9.13 -13.64
C ILE A 16 -14.16 -9.44 -15.12
N TYR A 17 -14.50 -10.68 -15.47
CA TYR A 17 -14.80 -11.05 -16.86
C TYR A 17 -16.00 -10.27 -17.41
N LEU A 18 -17.04 -10.10 -16.58
CA LEU A 18 -18.21 -9.32 -16.93
C LEU A 18 -17.84 -7.85 -17.17
N ALA A 19 -17.04 -7.24 -16.28
CA ALA A 19 -16.55 -5.88 -16.43
C ALA A 19 -15.73 -5.71 -17.72
N THR A 20 -14.80 -6.61 -18.00
CA THR A 20 -14.01 -6.58 -19.25
C THR A 20 -14.90 -6.64 -20.48
N TYR A 21 -15.86 -7.57 -20.52
CA TYR A 21 -16.82 -7.66 -21.62
C TYR A 21 -17.60 -6.36 -21.81
N TRP A 22 -18.12 -5.78 -20.73
CA TRP A 22 -18.91 -4.55 -20.80
C TRP A 22 -18.07 -3.33 -21.18
N ILE A 23 -16.80 -3.26 -20.76
CA ILE A 23 -15.87 -2.20 -21.17
C ILE A 23 -15.65 -2.28 -22.68
N VAL A 24 -15.26 -3.46 -23.20
CA VAL A 24 -15.02 -3.65 -24.64
C VAL A 24 -16.27 -3.34 -25.45
N ARG A 25 -17.43 -3.85 -25.03
CA ARG A 25 -18.70 -3.60 -25.72
C ARG A 25 -19.11 -2.13 -25.66
N SER A 26 -18.86 -1.44 -24.55
CA SER A 26 -19.15 0.00 -24.44
C SER A 26 -18.24 0.81 -25.34
N SER A 27 -16.95 0.49 -25.39
CA SER A 27 -15.98 1.13 -26.28
C SER A 27 -16.37 0.96 -27.75
N LEU A 28 -16.72 -0.27 -28.17
CA LEU A 28 -17.16 -0.54 -29.54
C LEU A 28 -18.47 0.18 -29.90
N THR A 29 -19.43 0.18 -28.97
CA THR A 29 -20.71 0.87 -29.16
C THR A 29 -20.48 2.37 -29.32
N SER A 30 -19.66 2.96 -28.46
CA SER A 30 -19.30 4.38 -28.53
C SER A 30 -18.60 4.73 -29.85
N ALA A 31 -17.66 3.89 -30.30
CA ALA A 31 -16.94 4.09 -31.56
C ALA A 31 -17.87 4.01 -32.80
N SER A 32 -18.76 3.02 -32.84
CA SER A 32 -19.78 2.89 -33.91
C SER A 32 -20.63 4.14 -33.96
N GLN A 33 -21.12 4.58 -32.82
CA GLN A 33 -22.04 5.70 -32.75
C GLN A 33 -21.38 7.05 -33.07
N VAL A 34 -20.09 7.24 -32.72
CA VAL A 34 -19.31 8.40 -33.19
C VAL A 34 -19.18 8.39 -34.70
N THR A 35 -18.94 7.22 -35.30
CA THR A 35 -18.86 7.05 -36.76
C THR A 35 -20.20 7.38 -37.42
N ASP A 36 -21.30 6.89 -36.86
CA ASP A 36 -22.66 7.18 -37.34
C ASP A 36 -22.99 8.69 -37.25
N LEU A 37 -22.61 9.35 -36.15
CA LEU A 37 -22.76 10.81 -35.98
C LEU A 37 -21.96 11.62 -37.02
N ILE A 38 -20.77 11.15 -37.38
CA ILE A 38 -19.94 11.77 -38.42
C ILE A 38 -20.60 11.60 -39.80
N ALA A 39 -21.17 10.42 -40.09
CA ALA A 39 -21.86 10.13 -41.34
C ALA A 39 -23.19 10.90 -41.49
N VAL A 40 -24.01 10.97 -40.44
CA VAL A 40 -25.32 11.66 -40.45
C VAL A 40 -25.20 13.18 -40.56
N LYS A 41 -24.06 13.78 -40.15
CA LYS A 41 -23.80 15.22 -40.37
C LYS A 41 -23.87 15.65 -41.84
N GLN A 42 -23.84 14.71 -42.79
CA GLN A 42 -23.98 14.99 -44.23
C GLN A 42 -25.44 15.01 -44.73
N GLU A 43 -26.44 14.46 -44.01
CA GLU A 43 -27.83 14.40 -44.49
C GLU A 43 -28.90 14.54 -43.36
N GLN A 44 -29.74 15.57 -43.47
CA GLN A 44 -31.06 15.80 -42.82
C GLN A 44 -31.19 15.85 -41.27
N VAL A 45 -31.82 16.93 -40.78
CA VAL A 45 -31.94 17.32 -39.35
C VAL A 45 -32.93 16.48 -38.52
N HIS A 46 -33.96 15.89 -39.13
CA HIS A 46 -35.03 15.20 -38.37
C HIS A 46 -34.63 13.77 -37.94
N VAL A 47 -33.79 13.09 -38.71
CA VAL A 47 -33.20 11.78 -38.37
C VAL A 47 -32.23 11.92 -37.19
N LEU A 48 -31.57 13.09 -37.07
CA LEU A 48 -30.60 13.37 -36.02
C LEU A 48 -31.20 13.31 -34.61
N PHE A 49 -32.43 13.81 -34.40
CA PHE A 49 -33.04 13.86 -33.07
C PHE A 49 -33.41 12.47 -32.51
N PHE A 50 -34.00 11.61 -33.35
CA PHE A 50 -34.38 10.24 -32.95
C PHE A 50 -33.14 9.35 -32.72
N THR A 51 -32.15 9.47 -33.60
CA THR A 51 -30.87 8.77 -33.47
C THR A 51 -30.11 9.23 -32.23
N PHE A 52 -30.10 10.54 -31.93
CA PHE A 52 -29.45 11.09 -30.74
C PHE A 52 -30.12 10.65 -29.43
N SER A 53 -31.45 10.62 -29.37
CA SER A 53 -32.18 10.15 -28.18
C SER A 53 -31.90 8.68 -27.89
N SER A 54 -31.93 7.83 -28.93
CA SER A 54 -31.63 6.39 -28.81
C SER A 54 -30.16 6.12 -28.46
N PHE A 55 -29.24 6.89 -29.05
CA PHE A 55 -27.81 6.89 -28.76
C PHE A 55 -27.52 7.23 -27.30
N SER A 56 -28.07 8.34 -26.82
CA SER A 56 -27.88 8.85 -25.45
C SER A 56 -28.39 7.87 -24.40
N TRP A 57 -29.55 7.23 -24.63
CA TRP A 57 -30.07 6.18 -23.77
C TRP A 57 -29.17 4.94 -23.73
N GLY A 58 -28.69 4.49 -24.89
CA GLY A 58 -27.77 3.36 -25.01
C GLY A 58 -26.50 3.57 -24.19
N LEU A 59 -25.84 4.72 -24.34
CA LEU A 59 -24.64 5.07 -23.59
C LEU A 59 -24.89 5.24 -22.09
N SER A 60 -26.00 5.89 -21.71
CA SER A 60 -26.36 6.08 -20.30
C SER A 60 -26.59 4.74 -19.60
N SER A 61 -27.25 3.79 -20.27
CA SER A 61 -27.46 2.44 -19.74
C SER A 61 -26.15 1.67 -19.54
N LEU A 62 -25.19 1.83 -20.45
CA LEU A 62 -23.85 1.25 -20.36
C LEU A 62 -23.04 1.87 -19.23
N ALA A 63 -23.05 3.20 -19.10
CA ALA A 63 -22.37 3.93 -18.04
C ALA A 63 -22.88 3.51 -16.66
N LEU A 64 -24.20 3.41 -16.49
CA LEU A 64 -24.81 2.91 -15.26
C LEU A 64 -24.36 1.48 -14.94
N ARG A 65 -24.31 0.61 -15.94
CA ARG A 65 -23.88 -0.78 -15.76
C ARG A 65 -22.41 -0.89 -15.34
N LEU A 66 -21.53 -0.12 -15.99
CA LEU A 66 -20.12 -0.06 -15.63
C LEU A 66 -19.92 0.51 -14.21
N SER A 67 -20.69 1.54 -13.83
CA SER A 67 -20.68 2.09 -12.48
C SER A 67 -21.06 1.04 -11.43
N ARG A 68 -22.10 0.25 -11.68
CA ARG A 68 -22.50 -0.86 -10.81
C ARG A 68 -21.42 -1.93 -10.68
N LEU A 69 -20.80 -2.33 -11.79
CA LEU A 69 -19.71 -3.32 -11.78
C LEU A 69 -18.50 -2.80 -11.02
N ARG A 70 -18.12 -1.54 -11.22
CA ARG A 70 -17.06 -0.88 -10.45
C ARG A 70 -17.35 -0.88 -8.95
N SER A 71 -18.58 -0.55 -8.56
CA SER A 71 -18.99 -0.56 -7.15
C SER A 71 -18.91 -1.96 -6.54
N CYS A 72 -19.31 -2.99 -7.29
CA CYS A 72 -19.21 -4.39 -6.85
C CYS A 72 -17.75 -4.85 -6.69
N LEU A 73 -16.90 -4.55 -7.67
CA LEU A 73 -15.46 -4.85 -7.60
C LEU A 73 -14.80 -4.13 -6.42
N ARG A 74 -15.11 -2.85 -6.21
CA ARG A 74 -14.58 -2.09 -5.06
C ARG A 74 -14.97 -2.75 -3.74
N MET A 75 -16.24 -3.09 -3.55
CA MET A 75 -16.70 -3.79 -2.35
C MET A 75 -15.97 -5.12 -2.13
N GLN A 76 -15.72 -5.89 -3.19
CA GLN A 76 -14.97 -7.14 -3.07
C GLN A 76 -13.51 -6.92 -2.68
N VAL A 77 -12.87 -5.91 -3.25
CA VAL A 77 -11.50 -5.52 -2.88
C VAL A 77 -11.45 -5.10 -1.42
N ASP A 78 -12.37 -4.24 -0.98
CA ASP A 78 -12.42 -3.73 0.39
C ASP A 78 -12.59 -4.88 1.40
N VAL A 79 -13.53 -5.80 1.16
CA VAL A 79 -13.75 -6.99 2.03
C VAL A 79 -12.54 -7.93 2.00
N SER A 80 -11.87 -8.07 0.85
CA SER A 80 -10.69 -8.92 0.73
C SER A 80 -9.51 -8.32 1.49
N GLN A 81 -9.32 -7.00 1.37
CA GLN A 81 -8.28 -6.27 2.09
C GLN A 81 -8.50 -6.38 3.60
N GLU A 82 -9.73 -6.18 4.08
CA GLU A 82 -10.05 -6.32 5.50
C GLU A 82 -9.71 -7.72 6.03
N LYS A 83 -10.01 -8.77 5.26
CA LYS A 83 -9.67 -10.15 5.65
C LYS A 83 -8.16 -10.39 5.67
N ILE A 84 -7.43 -9.89 4.67
CA ILE A 84 -5.97 -9.96 4.63
C ILE A 84 -5.40 -9.27 5.86
N ASP A 85 -5.89 -8.08 6.18
CA ASP A 85 -5.44 -7.30 7.32
C ASP A 85 -5.71 -8.02 8.64
N GLN A 86 -6.88 -8.64 8.81
CA GLN A 86 -7.22 -9.44 9.99
C GLN A 86 -6.30 -10.66 10.15
N ILE A 87 -6.01 -11.37 9.06
CA ILE A 87 -5.11 -12.54 9.07
C ILE A 87 -3.69 -12.11 9.42
N LEU A 88 -3.20 -11.03 8.81
CA LEU A 88 -1.86 -10.49 9.07
C LEU A 88 -1.72 -10.01 10.49
N TYR A 89 -2.68 -9.22 10.99
CA TYR A 89 -2.70 -8.75 12.37
C TYR A 89 -2.62 -9.93 13.35
N LYS A 90 -3.45 -10.96 13.15
CA LYS A 90 -3.42 -12.15 14.01
C LYS A 90 -2.07 -12.87 13.95
N LYS A 91 -1.50 -13.05 12.75
CA LYS A 91 -0.19 -13.72 12.58
C LYS A 91 0.93 -12.92 13.24
N ILE A 92 0.94 -11.59 13.10
CA ILE A 92 1.93 -10.73 13.76
C ILE A 92 1.80 -10.83 15.27
N MET A 93 0.59 -10.76 15.82
CA MET A 93 0.36 -10.88 17.26
C MET A 93 0.73 -12.27 17.79
N GLU A 94 0.51 -13.33 17.03
CA GLU A 94 0.96 -14.69 17.38
C GLU A 94 2.50 -14.75 17.42
N LEU A 95 3.19 -14.21 16.42
CA LEU A 95 4.66 -14.16 16.40
C LEU A 95 5.20 -13.36 17.59
N LEU A 96 4.64 -12.19 17.89
CA LEU A 96 5.08 -11.35 19.01
C LEU A 96 4.85 -12.02 20.38
N LYS A 97 3.79 -12.82 20.54
CA LYS A 97 3.49 -13.54 21.78
C LYS A 97 4.35 -14.77 22.00
N VAL A 98 4.79 -15.42 20.92
CA VAL A 98 5.65 -16.60 21.01
C VAL A 98 7.04 -16.12 21.43
N HIS A 99 7.36 -16.22 22.73
CA HIS A 99 8.61 -15.78 23.36
C HIS A 99 9.90 -16.47 22.87
N THR A 100 9.86 -17.18 21.74
CA THR A 100 11.06 -17.72 21.10
C THR A 100 11.61 -16.71 20.11
N LYS A 101 12.94 -16.63 20.05
CA LYS A 101 13.77 -15.82 19.15
C LYS A 101 13.15 -15.71 17.73
N ILE A 102 12.29 -14.71 17.53
CA ILE A 102 11.62 -14.43 16.26
C ILE A 102 12.73 -14.10 15.24
N ASP A 103 12.73 -14.77 14.09
CA ASP A 103 13.62 -14.37 13.00
C ASP A 103 13.18 -13.00 12.52
N ASN A 104 14.06 -12.01 12.66
CA ASN A 104 13.77 -10.65 12.23
C ASN A 104 13.43 -10.59 10.73
N GLN A 105 13.94 -11.52 9.92
CA GLN A 105 13.61 -11.62 8.51
C GLN A 105 12.11 -11.88 8.31
N GLU A 106 11.53 -12.84 9.05
CA GLU A 106 10.11 -13.18 8.93
C GLU A 106 9.21 -12.01 9.35
N LEU A 107 9.60 -11.30 10.42
CA LEU A 107 8.85 -10.13 10.91
C LEU A 107 8.89 -8.98 9.90
N PHE A 108 10.05 -8.66 9.32
CA PHE A 108 10.14 -7.61 8.29
C PHE A 108 9.41 -7.98 6.99
N HIS A 109 9.40 -9.25 6.60
CA HIS A 109 8.60 -9.72 5.46
C HIS A 109 7.09 -9.61 5.69
N LEU A 110 6.63 -9.60 6.95
CA LEU A 110 5.23 -9.34 7.30
C LEU A 110 4.93 -7.85 7.37
N PHE A 111 5.90 -7.04 7.82
CA PHE A 111 5.73 -5.59 7.94
C PHE A 111 5.66 -4.89 6.57
N LEU A 112 6.46 -5.37 5.64
CA LEU A 112 6.64 -4.81 4.32
C LEU A 112 5.82 -5.63 3.32
N SER A 113 4.90 -4.97 2.60
CA SER A 113 4.16 -5.61 1.51
C SER A 113 5.16 -6.06 0.42
N PHE A 114 5.04 -7.32 -0.01
CA PHE A 114 6.02 -8.08 -0.81
C PHE A 114 6.43 -7.44 -2.17
N ASP A 115 7.60 -7.88 -2.65
CA ASP A 115 8.34 -7.59 -3.91
C ASP A 115 9.39 -6.46 -3.90
N ASP A 116 9.81 -5.95 -2.74
CA ASP A 116 11.02 -5.13 -2.66
C ASP A 116 12.17 -5.89 -2.01
N ASP A 117 13.15 -6.28 -2.82
CA ASP A 117 14.40 -6.91 -2.36
C ASP A 117 15.22 -5.96 -1.45
N PHE A 118 14.97 -4.64 -1.55
CA PHE A 118 15.74 -3.62 -0.85
C PHE A 118 14.83 -2.55 -0.18
N PRO A 119 14.05 -2.96 0.84
CA PRO A 119 13.03 -2.11 1.47
C PRO A 119 13.60 -1.12 2.48
N LEU A 120 14.89 -1.24 2.82
CA LEU A 120 15.57 -0.35 3.76
C LEU A 120 16.42 0.67 3.00
N LYS A 121 16.68 1.80 3.65
CA LYS A 121 17.52 2.89 3.18
C LYS A 121 18.55 3.20 4.25
N ASP A 122 19.82 3.24 3.85
CA ASP A 122 20.92 3.69 4.69
C ASP A 122 21.20 5.17 4.41
N SER A 123 21.21 6.01 5.45
CA SER A 123 21.46 7.44 5.31
C SER A 123 22.90 7.75 4.88
N SER A 124 23.85 6.90 5.26
CA SER A 124 25.27 7.12 5.01
C SER A 124 25.65 6.94 3.54
N SER A 125 24.90 6.13 2.79
CA SER A 125 25.27 5.74 1.43
C SER A 125 24.16 5.98 0.41
N GLU A 126 22.99 6.49 0.83
CA GLU A 126 21.74 6.56 0.06
C GLU A 126 21.37 5.26 -0.67
N SER A 127 21.96 4.13 -0.28
CA SER A 127 21.79 2.86 -0.99
C SER A 127 20.55 2.14 -0.50
N LYS A 128 19.92 1.43 -1.43
CA LYS A 128 18.84 0.51 -1.09
C LYS A 128 19.48 -0.70 -0.40
N VAL A 129 18.96 -1.05 0.77
CA VAL A 129 19.50 -2.09 1.64
C VAL A 129 18.48 -3.22 1.79
N GLY A 130 18.97 -4.45 1.64
CA GLY A 130 18.17 -5.65 1.85
C GLY A 130 18.02 -5.98 3.33
N ILE A 131 16.92 -6.67 3.68
CA ILE A 131 16.63 -7.13 5.04
C ILE A 131 17.74 -8.09 5.54
N SER A 132 18.47 -8.74 4.63
CA SER A 132 19.60 -9.62 4.93
C SER A 132 20.72 -8.95 5.74
N ARG A 133 20.86 -7.62 5.69
CA ARG A 133 21.80 -6.86 6.54
C ARG A 133 21.49 -7.00 8.03
N LEU A 134 20.22 -7.22 8.37
CA LEU A 134 19.76 -7.38 9.75
C LEU A 134 19.96 -8.80 10.28
N LYS A 135 20.36 -9.75 9.44
CA LYS A 135 20.47 -11.16 9.83
C LYS A 135 21.51 -11.33 10.93
N HIS A 136 21.16 -12.08 11.98
CA HIS A 136 21.97 -12.31 13.19
C HIS A 136 22.22 -11.07 14.06
N LYS A 137 21.60 -9.93 13.76
CA LYS A 137 21.67 -8.71 14.58
C LYS A 137 20.44 -8.57 15.48
N VAL A 138 20.62 -7.91 16.62
CA VAL A 138 19.50 -7.46 17.45
C VAL A 138 18.90 -6.22 16.78
N VAL A 139 17.63 -6.26 16.40
CA VAL A 139 17.00 -5.10 15.74
C VAL A 139 16.19 -4.31 16.76
N MET A 140 16.53 -3.03 16.89
CA MET A 140 15.75 -2.06 17.66
C MET A 140 14.87 -1.27 16.70
N LEU A 141 13.55 -1.38 16.88
CA LEU A 141 12.59 -0.61 16.09
C LEU A 141 12.39 0.76 16.75
N LEU A 142 12.67 1.82 15.99
CA LEU A 142 12.27 3.17 16.35
C LEU A 142 10.99 3.50 15.60
N ILE A 143 9.88 3.55 16.31
CA ILE A 143 8.58 3.93 15.76
C ILE A 143 8.31 5.38 16.14
N SER A 144 8.10 6.24 15.15
CA SER A 144 7.77 7.65 15.40
C SER A 144 6.97 8.27 14.26
N LYS A 145 6.40 9.44 14.50
CA LYS A 145 5.93 10.30 13.42
C LYS A 145 7.14 10.83 12.63
N PRO A 146 7.00 11.08 11.31
CA PRO A 146 7.98 11.80 10.52
C PRO A 146 7.87 13.32 10.78
N ASP A 147 7.92 13.73 12.05
CA ASP A 147 7.80 15.12 12.47
C ASP A 147 9.14 15.64 12.95
N LEU A 148 9.46 16.90 12.65
CA LEU A 148 10.72 17.54 13.02
C LEU A 148 10.78 17.99 14.50
N SER A 149 9.65 18.00 15.21
CA SER A 149 9.54 18.61 16.55
C SER A 149 10.12 17.81 17.73
N PRO A 150 10.16 16.46 17.75
CA PRO A 150 10.72 15.71 18.89
C PRO A 150 12.20 15.31 18.71
N ILE A 151 12.86 15.72 17.62
CA ILE A 151 14.19 15.24 17.23
C ILE A 151 15.33 15.64 18.17
N ASP A 152 15.16 16.67 18.99
CA ASP A 152 16.30 17.29 19.67
C ASP A 152 16.84 16.56 20.91
N GLN A 153 16.06 15.69 21.57
CA GLN A 153 16.51 15.06 22.83
C GLN A 153 16.55 13.54 22.79
N THR A 154 15.49 12.89 22.33
CA THR A 154 15.43 11.41 22.31
C THR A 154 16.35 10.82 21.24
N LEU A 155 16.43 11.44 20.07
CA LEU A 155 17.33 11.00 19.01
C LEU A 155 18.79 11.29 19.35
N LEU A 156 19.05 12.38 20.08
CA LEU A 156 20.40 12.75 20.53
C LEU A 156 20.95 11.72 21.54
N LEU A 157 20.10 11.23 22.46
CA LEU A 157 20.44 10.16 23.41
C LEU A 157 20.66 8.81 22.71
N LEU A 158 19.81 8.46 21.74
CA LEU A 158 20.00 7.25 20.91
C LEU A 158 21.28 7.34 20.08
N HIS A 159 21.58 8.50 19.51
CA HIS A 159 22.80 8.74 18.74
C HIS A 159 24.06 8.63 19.60
N GLN A 160 24.03 9.21 20.81
CA GLN A 160 25.11 9.05 21.79
C GLN A 160 25.32 7.58 22.15
N THR A 161 24.26 6.78 22.24
CA THR A 161 24.34 5.35 22.55
C THR A 161 24.92 4.53 21.39
N HIS A 162 24.63 4.93 20.15
CA HIS A 162 25.18 4.30 18.94
C HIS A 162 26.67 4.61 18.74
N GLU A 163 27.09 5.85 18.96
CA GLU A 163 28.50 6.30 18.83
C GLU A 163 29.40 5.86 19.99
N HIS A 164 28.86 5.20 21.03
CA HIS A 164 29.66 4.79 22.18
C HIS A 164 30.77 3.79 21.78
N PRO A 165 32.02 3.95 22.25
CA PRO A 165 33.13 3.05 21.92
C PRO A 165 32.88 1.57 22.25
N HIS A 166 31.98 1.31 23.21
CA HIS A 166 31.53 -0.03 23.57
C HIS A 166 30.62 -0.70 22.53
N HIS A 167 30.09 0.04 21.53
CA HIS A 167 29.33 -0.52 20.41
C HIS A 167 30.13 -1.59 19.65
N LYS A 168 31.46 -1.43 19.55
CA LYS A 168 32.36 -2.43 18.93
C LYS A 168 32.69 -3.63 19.83
N ASN A 169 32.36 -3.57 21.11
CA ASN A 169 32.75 -4.54 22.14
C ASN A 169 31.56 -5.31 22.73
N ILE A 170 30.32 -5.02 22.32
CA ILE A 170 29.15 -5.82 22.69
C ILE A 170 29.08 -6.98 21.71
N GLU A 171 29.13 -8.22 22.22
CA GLU A 171 29.14 -9.48 21.46
C GLU A 171 27.90 -9.71 20.55
N GLN A 172 26.98 -8.74 20.47
CA GLN A 172 25.83 -8.69 19.58
C GLN A 172 25.75 -7.32 18.91
N ASP A 173 26.08 -7.29 17.61
CA ASP A 173 25.77 -6.15 16.74
C ASP A 173 24.25 -5.90 16.80
N TYR A 174 23.85 -4.73 17.29
CA TYR A 174 22.47 -4.27 17.20
C TYR A 174 22.34 -3.22 16.10
N GLU A 175 21.20 -3.19 15.42
CA GLU A 175 20.89 -2.22 14.37
C GLU A 175 19.58 -1.52 14.70
N ILE A 176 19.55 -0.20 14.56
CA ILE A 176 18.33 0.59 14.73
C ILE A 176 17.66 0.73 13.37
N VAL A 177 16.36 0.40 13.31
CA VAL A 177 15.51 0.56 12.13
C VAL A 177 14.39 1.53 12.44
N TRP A 178 14.37 2.65 11.73
CA TRP A 178 13.32 3.66 11.82
C TRP A 178 12.10 3.26 10.97
N VAL A 179 10.96 3.17 11.65
CA VAL A 179 9.64 2.84 11.11
C VAL A 179 8.75 4.07 11.29
N PRO A 180 8.75 5.00 10.32
CA PRO A 180 7.93 6.19 10.45
C PRO A 180 6.46 5.85 10.17
N VAL A 181 5.57 6.37 11.01
CA VAL A 181 4.12 6.15 10.91
C VAL A 181 3.40 7.48 10.83
N SER A 182 2.58 7.65 9.78
CA SER A 182 1.76 8.85 9.63
C SER A 182 0.72 8.94 10.74
N SER A 183 0.51 10.17 11.22
CA SER A 183 -0.54 10.49 12.17
C SER A 183 -1.94 10.33 11.57
N SER A 184 -2.04 10.54 10.27
CA SER A 184 -3.27 10.46 9.49
C SER A 184 -3.47 9.06 8.90
N GLU A 185 -4.61 8.86 8.24
CA GLU A 185 -4.90 7.63 7.49
C GLU A 185 -4.08 7.55 6.19
N THR A 186 -3.72 8.70 5.64
CA THR A 186 -2.86 8.85 4.46
C THR A 186 -1.71 9.80 4.76
N TRP A 187 -0.55 9.51 4.19
CA TRP A 187 0.62 10.39 4.26
C TRP A 187 0.33 11.74 3.60
N ILE A 188 0.64 12.84 4.29
CA ILE A 188 0.52 14.20 3.76
C ILE A 188 1.87 14.69 3.21
N LEU A 189 1.84 15.75 2.39
CA LEU A 189 3.03 16.29 1.73
C LEU A 189 4.15 16.65 2.72
N ASP A 190 3.80 17.29 3.84
CA ASP A 190 4.77 17.69 4.86
C ASP A 190 5.46 16.47 5.50
N GLU A 191 4.71 15.39 5.76
CA GLU A 191 5.25 14.13 6.29
C GLU A 191 6.24 13.49 5.28
N HIS A 192 5.95 13.57 3.98
CA HIS A 192 6.89 13.10 2.94
C HIS A 192 8.18 13.93 2.90
N ILE A 193 8.07 15.25 3.01
CA ILE A 193 9.23 16.16 3.01
C ILE A 193 10.11 15.90 4.24
N ASN A 194 9.48 15.82 5.42
CA ASN A 194 10.19 15.54 6.67
C ASN A 194 10.85 14.17 6.66
N PHE A 195 10.16 13.15 6.16
CA PHE A 195 10.74 11.81 6.01
C PHE A 195 11.98 11.82 5.10
N ALA A 196 11.93 12.54 3.96
CA ALA A 196 13.06 12.64 3.06
C ALA A 196 14.29 13.27 3.75
N TYR A 197 14.07 14.34 4.52
CA TYR A 197 15.11 14.99 5.30
C TYR A 197 15.67 14.07 6.40
N LEU A 198 14.81 13.49 7.23
CA LEU A 198 15.21 12.68 8.38
C LEU A 198 15.87 11.37 7.97
N SER A 199 15.36 10.70 6.93
CA SER A 199 15.96 9.45 6.41
C SER A 199 17.36 9.65 5.82
N ASN A 200 17.73 10.88 5.46
CA ASN A 200 19.07 11.23 4.99
C ASN A 200 19.98 11.75 6.11
N THR A 201 19.41 12.26 7.19
CA THR A 201 20.17 12.92 8.26
C THR A 201 20.47 11.98 9.43
N LEU A 202 19.52 11.08 9.74
CA LEU A 202 19.65 10.17 10.87
C LEU A 202 20.53 8.97 10.50
N PRO A 203 21.45 8.52 11.36
CA PRO A 203 22.40 7.45 11.06
C PRO A 203 21.79 6.04 11.10
N TRP A 204 20.47 5.93 11.18
CA TRP A 204 19.77 4.65 11.27
C TRP A 204 19.30 4.17 9.91
N LEU A 205 19.02 2.87 9.81
CA LEU A 205 18.31 2.36 8.65
C LEU A 205 16.87 2.85 8.70
N ALA A 206 16.34 3.37 7.61
CA ALA A 206 14.95 3.77 7.50
C ALA A 206 14.20 2.82 6.56
N ILE A 207 12.91 2.59 6.81
CA ILE A 207 12.05 1.98 5.78
C ILE A 207 11.95 2.95 4.60
N ARG A 208 12.28 2.47 3.39
CA ARG A 208 12.42 3.29 2.18
C ARG A 208 11.09 3.90 1.72
N GLN A 209 10.00 3.15 1.83
CA GLN A 209 8.67 3.53 1.37
C GLN A 209 7.62 3.23 2.45
N PRO A 210 7.61 4.00 3.55
CA PRO A 210 6.77 3.70 4.70
C PRO A 210 5.26 3.83 4.44
N TRP A 211 4.85 4.54 3.39
CA TRP A 211 3.47 4.58 2.91
C TRP A 211 2.99 3.27 2.24
N LEU A 212 3.89 2.33 1.95
CA LEU A 212 3.57 0.98 1.46
C LEU A 212 3.55 -0.08 2.57
N LEU A 213 3.73 0.33 3.82
CA LEU A 213 3.55 -0.55 4.97
C LEU A 213 2.15 -1.17 4.94
N ASN A 214 2.07 -2.43 5.35
CA ASN A 214 0.79 -3.08 5.42
C ASN A 214 -0.13 -2.37 6.43
N SER A 215 -1.39 -2.14 6.04
CA SER A 215 -2.37 -1.46 6.89
C SER A 215 -2.58 -2.15 8.24
N ALA A 216 -2.50 -3.48 8.28
CA ALA A 216 -2.56 -4.24 9.54
C ALA A 216 -1.40 -3.93 10.48
N VAL A 217 -0.19 -3.70 9.93
CA VAL A 217 1.02 -3.38 10.68
C VAL A 217 0.92 -1.96 11.22
N VAL A 218 0.50 -1.01 10.38
CA VAL A 218 0.24 0.38 10.80
C VAL A 218 -0.79 0.43 11.92
N ARG A 219 -1.89 -0.32 11.78
CA ARG A 219 -2.93 -0.43 12.80
C ARG A 219 -2.41 -1.03 14.09
N MET A 220 -1.69 -2.14 14.02
CA MET A 220 -1.07 -2.76 15.19
C MET A 220 -0.14 -1.78 15.92
N ILE A 221 0.71 -1.07 15.18
CA ILE A 221 1.59 -0.07 15.77
C ILE A 221 0.78 0.99 16.51
N LYS A 222 -0.29 1.53 15.90
CA LYS A 222 -1.15 2.55 16.51
C LYS A 222 -1.97 2.05 17.70
N ASP A 223 -2.34 0.76 17.72
CA ASP A 223 -3.15 0.16 18.79
C ASP A 223 -2.30 -0.21 20.03
N GLU A 224 -1.04 -0.61 19.84
CA GLU A 224 -0.15 -1.11 20.91
C GLU A 224 0.89 -0.09 21.43
N TRP A 225 1.23 0.95 20.66
CA TRP A 225 2.32 1.90 20.94
C TRP A 225 1.90 3.36 20.75
#